data_AF-A0A939WQ72-F1
#
_entry.id   AF-A0A939WQ72-F1
#
_cell.length_a   1.000
_cell.length_b   1.000
_cell.length_c   1.000
_cell.angle_alpha   90.00
_cell.angle_beta   90.00
_cell.angle_gamma   90.00
#
_symmetry.space_group_name_H-M   'P 1'
#
loop_
_entity.id
_entity.type
_entity.pdbx_description
1 polymer ?
#
loop_
_entity_poly.entity_id
_entity_poly.type
_entity_poly.pdbx_seq_one_letter_code
_entity_poly.pdbx_strand_id
1 'polypeptide(L)'
;MILYHGSTKIIEKPILAAGKKYNDYGQGFYCTKEIEVAKEWACRENSNGFVNKYSLRKSGLKVLDMQDKRYNVLNWMAVLLQNRTFSLENEIAAAAKEYLVNNFAVDTGRFDVIVGYRADDS
;
A
#
# COMPACT_ATOMS: atom_id res chain seq x y z
N MET A 1 -11.67 11.02 8.69
CA MET A 1 -11.89 9.67 8.12
C MET A 1 -11.35 8.67 9.11
N ILE A 2 -12.12 7.64 9.46
CA ILE A 2 -11.64 6.58 10.35
C ILE A 2 -10.84 5.57 9.54
N LEU A 3 -9.72 5.13 10.10
CA LEU A 3 -8.80 4.16 9.52
C LEU A 3 -8.35 3.15 10.58
N TYR A 4 -8.02 1.94 10.14
CA TYR A 4 -7.58 0.84 10.98
C TYR A 4 -6.24 0.29 10.49
N HIS A 5 -5.36 -0.08 11.42
CA HIS A 5 -4.10 -0.78 11.16
C HIS A 5 -3.99 -1.98 12.08
N GLY A 6 -3.77 -3.16 11.50
CA GLY A 6 -3.51 -4.39 12.26
C GLY A 6 -2.03 -4.56 12.57
N SER A 7 -1.70 -4.88 13.82
CA SER A 7 -0.32 -5.18 14.21
C SER A 7 -0.25 -6.07 15.44
N THR A 8 0.90 -6.71 15.66
CA THR A 8 1.18 -7.52 16.87
C THR A 8 1.42 -6.67 18.13
N LYS A 9 1.43 -5.34 18.00
CA LYS A 9 1.67 -4.37 19.08
C LYS A 9 0.70 -3.21 18.99
N ILE A 10 0.52 -2.48 20.09
CA ILE A 10 -0.17 -1.20 20.11
C ILE A 10 0.73 -0.14 19.47
N ILE A 11 0.18 0.66 18.57
CA ILE A 11 0.86 1.75 17.89
C ILE A 11 0.04 3.03 18.15
N GLU A 12 0.52 3.89 19.04
CA GLU A 12 -0.19 5.14 19.36
C GLU A 12 -0.02 6.21 18.27
N LYS A 13 1.16 6.24 17.63
CA LYS A 13 1.52 7.22 16.60
C LYS A 13 1.94 6.49 15.33
N PRO A 14 1.30 6.76 14.17
CA PRO A 14 1.69 6.19 12.88
C PRO A 14 3.16 6.44 12.57
N ILE A 15 3.85 5.42 12.08
CA ILE A 15 5.26 5.50 11.68
C ILE A 15 5.30 5.49 10.14
N LEU A 16 5.54 6.65 9.54
CA LEU A 16 5.37 6.86 8.09
C LEU A 16 6.38 6.09 7.22
N ALA A 17 7.55 5.75 7.75
CA ALA A 17 8.57 4.95 7.06
C ALA A 17 8.61 3.49 7.55
N ALA A 18 7.52 3.01 8.15
CA ALA A 18 7.38 1.60 8.54
C ALA A 18 7.17 0.69 7.31
N GLY A 19 6.96 -0.59 7.58
CA GLY A 19 6.73 -1.59 6.54
C GLY A 19 8.00 -1.98 5.78
N LYS A 20 7.86 -3.01 4.93
CA LYS A 20 8.96 -3.51 4.11
C LYS A 20 9.05 -2.67 2.83
N LYS A 21 10.26 -2.50 2.30
CA LYS A 21 10.49 -1.81 1.01
C LYS A 21 9.74 -2.43 -0.16
N TYR A 22 9.41 -3.72 -0.04
CA TYR A 22 8.77 -4.50 -1.10
C TYR A 22 7.27 -4.73 -0.89
N ASN A 23 6.64 -4.00 0.05
CA ASN A 23 5.17 -3.97 0.14
C ASN A 23 4.58 -3.29 -1.11
N ASP A 24 3.27 -3.42 -1.33
CA ASP A 24 2.58 -3.01 -2.57
C ASP A 24 2.89 -1.57 -3.06
N TYR A 25 2.93 -0.62 -2.14
CA TYR A 25 3.24 0.80 -2.36
C TYR A 25 4.60 1.21 -1.74
N GLY A 26 5.45 0.25 -1.40
CA GLY A 26 6.74 0.48 -0.75
C GLY A 26 6.63 0.69 0.76
N GLN A 27 7.60 1.41 1.34
CA GLN A 27 7.55 1.74 2.77
C GLN A 27 6.45 2.76 3.06
N GLY A 28 5.70 2.53 4.13
CA GLY A 28 4.54 3.33 4.46
C GLY A 28 3.84 2.84 5.72
N PHE A 29 2.85 3.61 6.18
CA PHE A 29 1.95 3.19 7.24
C PHE A 29 0.61 2.73 6.65
N TYR A 30 0.42 1.43 6.56
CA TYR A 30 -0.69 0.82 5.84
C TYR A 30 -1.95 0.79 6.70
N CYS A 31 -3.02 1.37 6.17
CA CYS A 31 -4.32 1.42 6.81
C CYS A 31 -5.41 0.89 5.88
N THR A 32 -6.50 0.43 6.48
CA THR A 32 -7.74 0.07 5.80
C THR A 32 -8.94 0.79 6.43
N LYS A 33 -10.02 0.95 5.67
CA LYS A 33 -11.31 1.41 6.19
C LYS A 33 -12.12 0.26 6.80
N GLU A 34 -11.80 -0.98 6.43
CA GLU A 34 -12.50 -2.19 6.84
C GLU A 34 -11.82 -2.81 8.06
N ILE A 35 -12.52 -2.83 9.20
CA ILE A 35 -11.96 -3.33 10.46
C ILE A 35 -11.58 -4.82 10.39
N GLU A 36 -12.34 -5.63 9.64
CA GLU A 36 -12.06 -7.07 9.51
C GLU A 36 -10.73 -7.32 8.79
N VAL A 37 -10.41 -6.54 7.75
CA VAL A 37 -9.10 -6.61 7.07
C VAL A 37 -7.97 -6.23 8.04
N ALA A 38 -8.18 -5.25 8.91
CA ALA A 38 -7.18 -4.92 9.93
C ALA A 38 -6.99 -6.05 10.96
N LYS A 39 -8.03 -6.81 11.30
CA LYS A 39 -7.90 -7.99 12.18
C LYS A 39 -7.10 -9.09 11.50
N GLU A 40 -7.31 -9.34 10.20
CA GLU A 40 -6.52 -10.29 9.42
C GLU A 40 -5.02 -9.94 9.46
N TRP A 41 -4.68 -8.66 9.31
CA TRP A 41 -3.28 -8.20 9.39
C TRP A 41 -2.68 -8.31 10.80
N ALA A 42 -3.51 -8.19 11.84
CA ALA A 42 -3.08 -8.21 13.23
C ALA A 42 -2.73 -9.62 13.72
N CYS A 43 -3.48 -10.63 13.31
CA CYS A 43 -3.38 -12.01 13.82
C CYS A 43 -2.46 -12.88 12.95
N ARG A 44 -1.21 -12.45 12.75
CA ARG A 44 -0.22 -13.27 12.03
C ARG A 44 0.24 -14.45 12.88
N GLU A 45 0.60 -15.55 12.22
CA GLU A 45 1.27 -16.71 12.83
C GLU A 45 0.52 -17.32 14.04
N ASN A 46 -0.82 -17.28 13.99
CA ASN A 46 -1.68 -17.84 15.04
C ASN A 46 -1.51 -17.15 16.41
N SER A 47 -1.09 -15.88 16.41
CA SER A 47 -0.92 -15.06 17.61
C SER A 47 -2.03 -14.01 17.76
N ASN A 48 -2.24 -13.55 18.99
CA ASN A 48 -3.15 -12.43 19.25
C ASN A 48 -2.56 -11.14 18.68
N GLY A 49 -3.43 -10.28 18.12
CA GLY A 49 -3.05 -8.99 17.57
C GLY A 49 -3.92 -7.84 18.07
N PHE A 50 -3.53 -6.63 17.68
CA PHE A 50 -4.25 -5.39 17.98
C PHE A 50 -4.71 -4.71 16.69
N VAL A 51 -5.92 -4.16 16.73
CA VAL A 51 -6.40 -3.21 15.72
C VAL A 51 -6.26 -1.81 16.28
N ASN A 52 -5.41 -1.01 15.67
CA ASN A 52 -5.20 0.40 16.01
C ASN A 52 -6.14 1.25 15.16
N LYS A 53 -6.93 2.11 15.81
CA LYS A 53 -7.92 2.99 15.16
C LYS A 53 -7.43 4.43 15.15
N TYR A 54 -7.48 5.06 13.99
CA TYR A 54 -7.06 6.45 13.79
C TYR A 54 -8.16 7.30 13.16
N SER A 55 -8.11 8.61 13.42
CA SER A 55 -8.90 9.59 12.69
C SER A 55 -7.97 10.48 11.86
N LEU A 56 -8.09 10.39 10.54
CA LEU A 56 -7.30 11.18 9.60
C LEU A 56 -8.10 12.39 9.08
N ARG A 57 -7.51 13.58 9.21
CA ARG A 57 -7.97 14.79 8.52
C ARG A 57 -7.17 14.93 7.22
N LYS A 58 -7.87 14.93 6.07
CA LYS A 58 -7.23 15.02 4.75
C LYS A 58 -6.86 16.45 4.32
N SER A 59 -7.43 17.46 4.97
CA SER A 59 -7.20 18.86 4.61
C SER A 59 -5.71 19.21 4.69
N GLY A 60 -5.15 19.71 3.59
CA GLY A 60 -3.73 20.07 3.49
C GLY A 60 -2.80 18.93 3.08
N LEU A 61 -3.31 17.70 2.94
CA LEU A 61 -2.53 16.55 2.43
C LEU A 61 -2.66 16.44 0.90
N LYS A 62 -1.56 16.09 0.24
CA LYS A 62 -1.53 15.66 -1.16
C LYS A 62 -1.98 14.21 -1.22
N VAL A 63 -3.18 13.98 -1.76
CA VAL A 63 -3.77 12.65 -1.89
C VAL A 63 -3.66 12.17 -3.33
N LEU A 64 -3.02 11.03 -3.53
CA LEU A 64 -3.11 10.24 -4.75
C LEU A 64 -4.26 9.26 -4.61
N ASP A 65 -5.33 9.45 -5.38
CA ASP A 65 -6.42 8.49 -5.46
C ASP A 65 -6.32 7.70 -6.77
N MET A 66 -5.81 6.47 -6.68
CA MET A 66 -5.64 5.59 -7.85
C MET A 66 -6.95 5.00 -8.35
N GLN A 67 -8.07 5.25 -7.66
CA GLN A 67 -9.41 4.87 -8.11
C GLN A 67 -10.10 6.03 -8.85
N ASP A 68 -9.47 7.20 -8.93
CA ASP A 68 -9.93 8.30 -9.78
C ASP A 68 -9.88 7.88 -11.25
N LYS A 69 -10.85 8.34 -12.05
CA LYS A 69 -10.99 8.05 -13.49
C LYS A 69 -9.76 8.37 -14.36
N ARG A 70 -8.82 9.18 -13.85
CA ARG A 70 -7.52 9.46 -14.49
C ARG A 70 -6.59 8.25 -14.48
N TYR A 71 -6.81 7.30 -13.59
CA TYR A 71 -6.02 6.09 -13.44
C TYR A 71 -6.84 4.85 -13.79
N ASN A 72 -6.14 3.79 -14.13
CA ASN A 72 -6.73 2.48 -14.34
C ASN A 72 -5.89 1.40 -13.63
N VAL A 73 -6.33 0.15 -13.78
CA VAL A 73 -5.67 -1.01 -13.16
C VAL A 73 -4.19 -1.15 -13.56
N LEU A 74 -3.79 -0.69 -14.75
CA LEU A 74 -2.39 -0.75 -15.20
C LEU A 74 -1.50 0.24 -14.44
N ASN A 75 -2.02 1.40 -14.03
CA ASN A 75 -1.28 2.31 -13.15
C ASN A 75 -1.01 1.66 -11.79
N TRP A 76 -2.02 0.99 -11.23
CA TRP A 76 -1.86 0.24 -9.99
C TRP A 76 -0.86 -0.91 -10.14
N MET A 77 -0.97 -1.70 -11.22
CA MET A 77 0.00 -2.75 -11.52
C MET A 77 1.43 -2.21 -11.67
N ALA A 78 1.62 -1.08 -12.33
CA ALA A 78 2.94 -0.47 -12.49
C ALA A 78 3.56 -0.13 -11.12
N VAL A 79 2.78 0.45 -10.20
CA VAL A 79 3.24 0.74 -8.84
C VAL A 79 3.58 -0.55 -8.07
N LEU A 80 2.75 -1.59 -8.17
CA LEU A 80 3.04 -2.89 -7.56
C LEU A 80 4.37 -3.47 -8.08
N LEU A 81 4.58 -3.44 -9.40
CA LEU A 81 5.77 -3.99 -10.05
C LEU A 81 7.04 -3.21 -9.73
N GLN A 82 6.93 -1.92 -9.39
CA GLN A 82 8.05 -1.08 -8.94
C GLN A 82 8.52 -1.43 -7.53
N ASN A 83 7.60 -1.82 -6.64
CA ASN A 83 7.93 -2.08 -5.24
C ASN A 83 8.18 -3.57 -4.96
N ARG A 84 7.32 -4.46 -5.46
CA ARG A 84 7.45 -5.90 -5.19
C ARG A 84 8.70 -6.49 -5.81
N THR A 85 9.35 -7.37 -5.06
CA THR A 85 10.44 -8.21 -5.56
C THR A 85 9.89 -9.56 -6.00
N PHE A 86 10.17 -9.96 -7.24
CA PHE A 86 9.81 -11.27 -7.79
C PHE A 86 10.87 -11.70 -8.80
N SER A 87 11.09 -13.00 -8.92
CA SER A 87 12.00 -13.58 -9.91
C SER A 87 11.40 -13.42 -11.31
N LEU A 88 12.11 -12.72 -12.19
CA LEU A 88 11.78 -12.63 -13.60
C LEU A 88 12.54 -13.75 -14.32
N GLU A 89 11.87 -14.88 -14.51
CA GLU A 89 12.51 -16.10 -15.01
C GLU A 89 12.75 -16.10 -16.53
N ASN A 90 12.14 -15.16 -17.28
CA ASN A 90 12.33 -15.04 -18.72
C ASN A 90 12.26 -13.59 -19.22
N GLU A 91 12.80 -13.37 -20.43
CA GLU A 91 12.91 -12.05 -21.07
C GLU A 91 11.54 -11.40 -21.36
N ILE A 92 10.51 -12.20 -21.66
CA ILE A 92 9.16 -11.68 -21.94
C ILE A 92 8.58 -11.04 -20.67
N ALA A 93 8.75 -11.69 -19.52
CA ALA A 93 8.29 -11.15 -18.24
C ALA A 93 9.02 -9.85 -17.88
N ALA A 94 10.33 -9.77 -18.16
CA ALA A 94 11.11 -8.55 -17.96
C ALA A 94 10.64 -7.41 -18.87
N ALA A 95 10.45 -7.68 -20.16
CA ALA A 95 9.94 -6.71 -21.12
C ALA A 95 8.51 -6.23 -20.78
N ALA A 96 7.63 -7.14 -20.34
CA ALA A 96 6.28 -6.78 -19.90
C ALA A 96 6.29 -5.87 -18.67
N LYS A 97 7.17 -6.15 -17.70
CA LYS A 97 7.38 -5.27 -16.53
C LYS A 97 7.85 -3.89 -16.97
N GLU A 98 8.88 -3.83 -17.81
CA GLU A 98 9.43 -2.57 -18.30
C GLU A 98 8.37 -1.74 -19.05
N TYR A 99 7.60 -2.37 -19.93
CA TYR A 99 6.51 -1.72 -20.64
C TYR A 99 5.49 -1.11 -19.67
N LEU A 100 5.05 -1.87 -18.67
CA LEU A 100 4.07 -1.38 -17.69
C LEU A 100 4.61 -0.20 -16.88
N VAL A 101 5.86 -0.30 -16.42
CA VAL A 101 6.49 0.77 -15.65
C VAL A 101 6.67 2.03 -16.50
N ASN A 102 7.17 1.90 -17.72
CA ASN A 102 7.46 3.05 -18.58
C ASN A 102 6.20 3.79 -19.05
N ASN A 103 5.07 3.09 -19.21
CA ASN A 103 3.85 3.68 -19.77
C ASN A 103 2.79 4.03 -18.70
N PHE A 104 2.82 3.41 -17.51
CA PHE A 104 1.75 3.55 -16.53
C PHE A 104 2.21 3.90 -15.11
N ALA A 105 3.50 3.95 -14.82
CA ALA A 105 3.97 4.30 -13.48
C ALA A 105 3.49 5.68 -13.03
N VAL A 106 3.25 5.81 -11.73
CA VAL A 106 2.87 7.07 -11.08
C VAL A 106 3.94 7.38 -10.04
N ASP A 107 4.44 8.62 -10.03
CA ASP A 107 5.39 9.09 -9.02
C ASP A 107 4.66 9.27 -7.67
N THR A 108 4.65 8.21 -6.87
CA THR A 108 3.99 8.15 -5.57
C THR A 108 4.69 9.00 -4.51
N GLY A 109 5.99 9.31 -4.68
CA GLY A 109 6.80 10.03 -3.70
C GLY A 109 6.40 11.49 -3.47
N ARG A 110 5.51 12.04 -4.32
CA ARG A 110 4.99 13.41 -4.21
C ARG A 110 3.75 13.55 -3.33
N PHE A 111 3.24 12.44 -2.81
CA PHE A 111 1.96 12.38 -2.11
C PHE A 111 2.13 11.95 -0.65
N ASP A 112 1.29 12.51 0.21
CA ASP A 112 1.26 12.17 1.64
C ASP A 112 0.39 10.93 1.91
N VAL A 113 -0.62 10.71 1.06
CA VAL A 113 -1.59 9.62 1.18
C VAL A 113 -1.84 9.01 -0.20
N ILE A 114 -1.78 7.68 -0.26
CA ILE A 114 -2.16 6.90 -1.43
C ILE A 114 -3.45 6.14 -1.09
N VAL A 115 -4.47 6.28 -1.92
CA VAL A 115 -5.69 5.48 -1.89
C VAL A 115 -5.66 4.58 -3.11
N GLY A 116 -5.59 3.26 -2.89
CA GLY A 116 -5.52 2.27 -3.96
C GLY A 116 -6.52 1.14 -3.78
N TYR A 117 -6.47 0.16 -4.68
CA TYR A 117 -7.42 -0.96 -4.73
C TYR A 117 -7.24 -1.94 -3.57
N ARG A 118 -5.97 -2.27 -3.26
CA ARG A 118 -5.55 -3.10 -2.13
C ARG A 118 -4.22 -2.56 -1.63
N ALA A 119 -4.02 -2.59 -0.32
CA ALA A 119 -2.76 -2.22 0.33
C ALA A 119 -2.37 -3.36 1.26
N ASP A 120 -1.61 -4.33 0.75
CA ASP A 120 -1.13 -5.43 1.56
C ASP A 120 0.15 -5.04 2.30
N ASP A 121 0.16 -5.24 3.62
CA ASP A 121 1.32 -5.00 4.48
C ASP A 121 2.00 -6.29 4.96
N SER A 122 1.54 -7.47 4.47
CA SER A 122 2.03 -8.79 4.88
C SER A 122 3.50 -9.08 4.53
#